data_AF-A0A5N6N6X7-F1
#
_entry.id   AF-A0A5N6N6X7-F1
#
_cell.length_a   1.000
_cell.length_b   1.000
_cell.length_c   1.000
_cell.angle_alpha   90.00
_cell.angle_beta   90.00
_cell.angle_gamma   90.00
#
_symmetry.space_group_name_H-M   'P 1'
#
loop_
_entity.id
_entity.type
_entity.pdbx_description
1 polymer ?
#
loop_
_entity_poly.entity_id
_entity_poly.type
_entity_poly.pdbx_seq_one_letter_code
_entity_poly.pdbx_strand_id
1 'polypeptide(L)'
;MFSLHHHHHLYQTATIHRRHHHHRVCCAVTTQLKTIPKVGPLVTSTTTSITPPKTDEPGLKSTWSHRGWVATGCTTVLASILSSIIGSNDLHIWLEPMLSGFIGYLFADLGSGVYHWGIDNYGNASTPVFGSQIDAFQGHHKWPWTITKRQFANNLHSLARVITYTVLPIDLIFHDQPVVMGFVGMASGCIMFSQQFHAWAHGTKSKLPLVVVTLQDVGILVSRSQHAAHHRPPYNNNYCIVSGVWNKFLDEHKVFEALEMVVFFKLGIRPRSWDEPNFDWTEVSEDSPTTYFS
;
A
#
# COMPACT_ATOMS: atom_id res chain seq x y z
N MET A 1 47.54 -66.79 19.05
CA MET A 1 48.63 -66.21 18.23
C MET A 1 48.20 -64.79 17.86
N PHE A 2 48.75 -63.67 18.31
CA PHE A 2 49.95 -63.28 19.07
C PHE A 2 49.59 -62.08 19.97
N SER A 3 50.34 -61.92 21.07
CA SER A 3 50.23 -60.86 22.10
C SER A 3 51.20 -59.71 21.80
N LEU A 4 50.84 -58.46 22.16
CA LEU A 4 51.79 -57.38 22.52
C LEU A 4 51.01 -56.27 23.27
N HIS A 5 51.04 -56.28 24.61
CA HIS A 5 51.87 -55.47 25.54
C HIS A 5 51.43 -54.00 25.74
N HIS A 6 50.96 -53.74 26.97
CA HIS A 6 50.79 -52.42 27.60
C HIS A 6 52.12 -51.88 28.11
N HIS A 7 52.29 -50.55 28.10
CA HIS A 7 52.91 -49.83 29.22
C HIS A 7 52.41 -48.38 29.31
N HIS A 8 52.04 -48.02 30.54
CA HIS A 8 51.62 -46.71 31.03
C HIS A 8 52.76 -45.69 31.05
N HIS A 9 52.43 -44.42 30.84
CA HIS A 9 53.08 -43.31 31.54
C HIS A 9 52.04 -42.35 32.11
N LEU A 10 52.05 -42.26 33.44
CA LEU A 10 51.40 -41.23 34.27
C LEU A 10 52.04 -39.87 33.99
N TYR A 11 51.26 -38.79 33.91
CA TYR A 11 51.69 -37.50 34.45
C TYR A 11 50.50 -36.72 35.03
N GLN A 12 50.77 -36.12 36.18
CA GLN A 12 49.85 -35.57 37.16
C GLN A 12 49.10 -34.32 36.68
N THR A 13 47.89 -34.19 37.21
CA THR A 13 47.10 -32.95 37.29
C THR A 13 47.89 -31.83 37.98
N ALA A 14 48.09 -30.71 37.28
CA ALA A 14 48.49 -29.44 37.88
C ALA A 14 47.30 -28.48 37.88
N THR A 15 46.73 -28.28 39.07
CA THR A 15 45.68 -27.30 39.34
C THR A 15 46.29 -25.90 39.29
N ILE A 16 45.97 -25.11 38.27
CA ILE A 16 46.37 -23.69 38.22
C ILE A 16 45.25 -22.85 38.84
N HIS A 17 45.47 -22.40 40.08
CA HIS A 17 44.70 -21.33 40.71
C HIS A 17 44.90 -20.02 39.95
N ARG A 18 43.88 -19.57 39.20
CA ARG A 18 43.87 -18.21 38.65
C ARG A 18 43.13 -17.27 39.61
N ARG A 19 43.90 -16.43 40.31
CA ARG A 19 43.40 -15.35 41.16
C ARG A 19 42.60 -14.36 40.30
N HIS A 20 41.34 -14.12 40.66
CA HIS A 20 40.57 -12.99 40.15
C HIS A 20 41.05 -11.70 40.82
N HIS A 21 41.77 -10.86 40.08
CA HIS A 21 42.02 -9.48 40.48
C HIS A 21 40.80 -8.63 40.12
N HIS A 22 40.03 -8.22 41.14
CA HIS A 22 39.01 -7.19 40.99
C HIS A 22 39.70 -5.82 40.88
N HIS A 23 39.79 -5.28 39.66
CA HIS A 23 40.07 -3.86 39.48
C HIS A 23 38.77 -3.07 39.71
N ARG A 24 38.69 -2.41 40.87
CA ARG A 24 37.72 -1.32 41.10
C ARG A 24 38.18 -0.09 40.31
N VAL A 25 37.45 0.26 39.26
CA VAL A 25 37.55 1.56 38.60
C VAL A 25 36.54 2.48 39.29
N CYS A 26 37.02 3.41 40.12
CA CYS A 26 36.21 4.48 40.67
C CYS A 26 36.17 5.64 39.66
N CYS A 27 35.10 5.74 38.87
CA CYS A 27 34.77 6.97 38.15
C CYS A 27 33.92 7.86 39.06
N ALA A 28 34.50 8.97 39.53
CA ALA A 28 33.75 10.03 40.16
C ALA A 28 32.91 10.75 39.09
N VAL A 29 31.60 10.52 39.08
CA VAL A 29 30.66 11.27 38.24
C VAL A 29 30.23 12.51 39.02
N THR A 30 30.70 13.67 38.59
CA THR A 30 30.17 14.97 39.03
C THR A 30 28.77 15.12 38.43
N THR A 31 27.73 15.04 39.25
CA THR A 31 26.36 15.36 38.85
C THR A 31 26.24 16.87 38.56
N GLN A 32 26.23 17.22 37.28
CA GLN A 32 25.71 18.51 36.82
C GLN A 32 24.18 18.50 37.04
N LEU A 33 23.67 19.39 37.88
CA LEU A 33 22.23 19.61 38.04
C LEU A 33 21.71 20.26 36.75
N LYS A 34 21.20 19.43 35.82
CA LYS A 34 20.50 19.93 34.65
C LYS A 34 19.13 20.41 35.11
N THR A 35 18.92 21.73 35.06
CA THR A 35 17.64 22.38 35.31
C THR A 35 16.55 21.71 34.46
N ILE A 36 15.55 21.17 35.13
CA ILE A 36 14.32 20.65 34.53
C ILE A 36 13.67 21.82 33.77
N PRO A 37 13.49 21.76 32.44
CA PRO A 37 12.66 22.73 31.75
C PRO A 37 11.25 22.58 32.29
N LYS A 38 10.63 23.68 32.74
CA LYS A 38 9.21 23.70 33.11
C LYS A 38 8.41 23.09 31.95
N VAL A 39 7.80 21.94 32.21
CA VAL A 39 6.79 21.35 31.34
C VAL A 39 5.68 22.39 31.23
N GLY A 40 5.59 23.04 30.07
CA GLY A 40 4.43 23.86 29.74
C GLY A 40 3.17 23.00 29.81
N PRO A 41 2.00 23.58 30.12
CA PRO A 41 0.78 22.79 30.23
C PRO A 41 0.62 21.93 28.98
N LEU A 42 0.42 20.63 29.21
CA LEU A 42 0.00 19.68 28.20
C LEU A 42 -1.16 20.35 27.46
N VAL A 43 -0.90 20.80 26.23
CA VAL A 43 -1.99 21.15 25.32
C VAL A 43 -2.61 19.80 25.05
N THR A 44 -3.65 19.48 25.81
CA THR A 44 -4.62 18.46 25.46
C THR A 44 -5.08 18.88 24.08
N SER A 45 -4.51 18.28 23.04
CA SER A 45 -5.06 18.35 21.70
C SER A 45 -6.52 18.01 21.89
N THR A 46 -7.40 19.01 21.70
CA THR A 46 -8.83 18.82 21.75
C THR A 46 -9.10 17.62 20.86
N THR A 47 -9.45 16.49 21.47
CA THR A 47 -9.86 15.29 20.75
C THR A 47 -11.02 15.76 19.90
N THR A 48 -10.74 16.01 18.63
CA THR A 48 -11.78 16.43 17.71
C THR A 48 -12.67 15.21 17.67
N SER A 49 -13.90 15.33 18.16
CA SER A 49 -14.92 14.29 18.07
C SER A 49 -14.93 13.75 16.64
N ILE A 50 -14.28 12.61 16.40
CA ILE A 50 -14.20 11.99 15.08
C ILE A 50 -15.56 11.37 14.84
N THR A 51 -16.47 12.20 14.35
CA THR A 51 -17.82 11.77 14.02
C THR A 51 -17.73 10.94 12.74
N PRO A 52 -18.41 9.78 12.67
CA PRO A 52 -18.53 9.02 11.42
C PRO A 52 -18.94 9.93 10.26
N PRO A 53 -18.33 9.80 9.06
CA PRO A 53 -18.84 10.44 7.86
C PRO A 53 -20.27 9.97 7.60
N LYS A 54 -21.21 10.90 7.38
CA LYS A 54 -22.60 10.51 7.06
C LYS A 54 -22.69 10.00 5.62
N THR A 55 -23.55 9.01 5.40
CA THR A 55 -23.73 8.35 4.09
C THR A 55 -24.19 9.28 2.97
N ASP A 56 -24.89 10.37 3.31
CA ASP A 56 -25.44 11.35 2.36
C ASP A 56 -24.58 12.62 2.23
N GLU A 57 -23.33 12.60 2.71
CA GLU A 57 -22.48 13.78 2.69
C GLU A 57 -22.22 14.29 1.27
N PRO A 58 -22.25 15.63 1.06
CA PRO A 58 -21.90 16.24 -0.23
C PRO A 58 -20.54 15.78 -0.77
N GLY A 59 -19.59 15.47 0.11
CA GLY A 59 -18.24 14.99 -0.21
C GLY A 59 -18.18 13.63 -0.92
N LEU A 60 -19.27 12.84 -0.90
CA LEU A 60 -19.36 11.54 -1.57
C LEU A 60 -19.98 11.63 -2.97
N LYS A 61 -20.57 12.78 -3.33
CA LYS A 61 -21.24 12.98 -4.62
C LYS A 61 -20.27 13.38 -5.73
N SER A 62 -20.60 13.04 -6.97
CA SER A 62 -19.85 13.43 -8.15
C SER A 62 -20.27 14.81 -8.63
N THR A 63 -19.29 15.71 -8.76
CA THR A 63 -19.48 17.01 -9.42
C THR A 63 -19.38 16.88 -10.93
N TRP A 64 -19.76 17.91 -11.68
CA TRP A 64 -19.51 17.97 -13.13
C TRP A 64 -18.03 17.96 -13.47
N SER A 65 -17.18 18.56 -12.63
CA SER A 65 -15.72 18.51 -12.81
C SER A 65 -15.19 17.08 -12.68
N HIS A 66 -15.67 16.31 -11.67
CA HIS A 66 -15.30 14.90 -11.54
C HIS A 66 -15.66 14.11 -12.79
N ARG A 67 -16.87 14.31 -13.32
CA ARG A 67 -17.36 13.64 -14.53
C ARG A 67 -16.54 14.02 -15.76
N GLY A 68 -16.19 15.29 -15.89
CA GLY A 68 -15.32 15.79 -16.98
C GLY A 68 -13.96 15.11 -16.96
N TRP A 69 -13.29 15.05 -15.80
CA TRP A 69 -12.00 14.37 -15.68
C TRP A 69 -12.07 12.88 -16.01
N VAL A 70 -13.11 12.18 -15.54
CA VAL A 70 -13.30 10.77 -15.88
C VAL A 70 -13.56 10.59 -17.37
N ALA A 71 -14.37 11.44 -17.99
CA ALA A 71 -14.59 11.39 -19.43
C ALA A 71 -13.27 11.57 -20.21
N THR A 72 -12.46 12.58 -19.87
CA THR A 72 -11.16 12.82 -20.53
C THR A 72 -10.17 11.67 -20.30
N GLY A 73 -10.08 11.15 -19.07
CA GLY A 73 -9.21 10.02 -18.75
C GLY A 73 -9.62 8.76 -19.52
N CYS A 74 -10.91 8.44 -19.55
CA CYS A 74 -11.44 7.32 -20.35
C CYS A 74 -11.15 7.50 -21.84
N THR A 75 -11.36 8.69 -22.39
CA THR A 75 -11.04 8.97 -23.80
C THR A 75 -9.55 8.76 -24.10
N THR A 76 -8.66 9.17 -23.20
CA THR A 76 -7.21 8.97 -23.34
C THR A 76 -6.86 7.47 -23.34
N VAL A 77 -7.32 6.72 -22.34
CA VAL A 77 -7.11 5.25 -22.29
C VAL A 77 -7.66 4.54 -23.54
N LEU A 78 -8.85 4.95 -24.00
CA LEU A 78 -9.46 4.40 -25.21
C LEU A 78 -8.64 4.72 -26.46
N ALA A 79 -8.02 5.92 -26.54
CA ALA A 79 -7.15 6.28 -27.64
C ALA A 79 -5.92 5.37 -27.71
N SER A 80 -5.28 5.05 -26.57
CA SER A 80 -4.18 4.09 -26.52
C SER A 80 -4.64 2.70 -27.01
N ILE A 81 -5.76 2.20 -26.49
CA ILE A 81 -6.28 0.87 -26.85
C ILE A 81 -6.65 0.81 -28.35
N LEU A 82 -7.33 1.83 -28.88
CA LEU A 82 -7.69 1.92 -30.29
C LEU A 82 -6.45 1.98 -31.19
N SER A 83 -5.45 2.78 -30.81
CA SER A 83 -4.18 2.85 -31.54
C SER A 83 -3.48 1.49 -31.58
N SER A 84 -3.49 0.76 -30.46
CA SER A 84 -2.98 -0.61 -30.39
C SER A 84 -3.74 -1.56 -31.32
N ILE A 85 -5.07 -1.52 -31.32
CA ILE A 85 -5.91 -2.40 -32.17
C ILE A 85 -5.70 -2.09 -33.66
N ILE A 86 -5.73 -0.81 -34.04
CA ILE A 86 -5.54 -0.37 -35.44
C ILE A 86 -4.15 -0.80 -35.92
N GLY A 87 -3.10 -0.48 -35.17
CA GLY A 87 -1.74 -0.87 -35.54
C GLY A 87 -1.54 -2.40 -35.56
N SER A 88 -2.19 -3.14 -34.66
CA SER A 88 -2.16 -4.62 -34.67
C SER A 88 -2.78 -5.19 -35.93
N ASN A 89 -3.89 -4.61 -36.38
CA ASN A 89 -4.58 -5.01 -37.60
C ASN A 89 -3.74 -4.70 -38.84
N ASP A 90 -3.20 -3.48 -38.93
CA ASP A 90 -2.44 -3.01 -40.09
C ASP A 90 -1.13 -3.77 -40.28
N LEU A 91 -0.50 -4.17 -39.18
CA LEU A 91 0.75 -4.92 -39.18
C LEU A 91 0.56 -6.44 -39.04
N HIS A 92 -0.68 -6.92 -38.85
CA HIS A 92 -1.03 -8.32 -38.61
C HIS A 92 -0.30 -9.00 -37.43
N ILE A 93 0.02 -8.25 -36.36
CA ILE A 93 0.78 -8.72 -35.17
C ILE A 93 -0.07 -8.71 -33.89
N TRP A 94 -1.04 -9.61 -33.76
CA TRP A 94 -1.96 -9.58 -32.61
C TRP A 94 -1.33 -10.04 -31.29
N LEU A 95 -0.34 -10.94 -31.33
CA LEU A 95 0.18 -11.58 -30.13
C LEU A 95 0.99 -10.61 -29.28
N GLU A 96 1.85 -9.81 -29.89
CA GLU A 96 2.81 -8.95 -29.22
C GLU A 96 2.11 -7.82 -28.43
N PRO A 97 1.14 -7.08 -28.98
CA PRO A 97 0.36 -6.09 -28.23
C PRO A 97 -0.52 -6.72 -27.15
N MET A 98 -1.05 -7.94 -27.36
CA MET A 98 -1.79 -8.66 -26.33
C MET A 98 -0.91 -9.03 -25.13
N LEU A 99 0.29 -9.57 -25.38
CA LEU A 99 1.26 -9.88 -24.33
C LEU A 99 1.74 -8.60 -23.63
N SER A 100 1.97 -7.54 -24.40
CA SER A 100 2.34 -6.22 -23.88
C SER A 100 1.24 -5.65 -22.97
N GLY A 101 -0.03 -5.77 -23.37
CA GLY A 101 -1.17 -5.41 -22.54
C GLY A 101 -1.25 -6.23 -21.26
N PHE A 102 -1.05 -7.55 -21.34
CA PHE A 102 -1.00 -8.41 -20.14
C PHE A 102 0.12 -7.99 -19.18
N ILE A 103 1.31 -7.65 -19.69
CA ILE A 103 2.39 -7.08 -18.88
C ILE A 103 1.96 -5.73 -18.26
N GLY A 104 1.24 -4.90 -18.99
CA GLY A 104 0.66 -3.64 -18.49
C GLY A 104 -0.31 -3.85 -17.33
N TYR A 105 -1.15 -4.88 -17.39
CA TYR A 105 -2.02 -5.28 -16.30
C TYR A 105 -1.24 -5.72 -15.04
N LEU A 106 -0.21 -6.57 -15.21
CA LEU A 106 0.66 -6.99 -14.11
C LEU A 106 1.43 -5.80 -13.50
N PHE A 107 1.89 -4.88 -14.35
CA PHE A 107 2.55 -3.65 -13.93
C PHE A 107 1.61 -2.75 -13.13
N ALA A 108 0.36 -2.59 -13.57
CA ALA A 108 -0.62 -1.79 -12.86
C ALA A 108 -0.94 -2.34 -11.48
N ASP A 109 -1.07 -3.67 -11.34
CA ASP A 109 -1.29 -4.30 -10.03
C ASP A 109 -0.11 -4.06 -9.09
N LEU A 110 1.13 -4.32 -9.55
CA LEU A 110 2.34 -4.05 -8.76
C LEU A 110 2.47 -2.58 -8.38
N GLY A 111 2.25 -1.68 -9.34
CA GLY A 111 2.30 -0.24 -9.13
C GLY A 111 1.25 0.25 -8.12
N SER A 112 0.06 -0.35 -8.14
CA SER A 112 -0.97 -0.06 -7.15
C SER A 112 -0.53 -0.46 -5.74
N GLY A 113 0.14 -1.62 -5.59
CA GLY A 113 0.67 -2.07 -4.30
C GLY A 113 1.79 -1.18 -3.76
N VAL A 114 2.75 -0.80 -4.62
CA VAL A 114 3.85 0.10 -4.22
C VAL A 114 3.32 1.47 -3.78
N TYR A 115 2.36 2.02 -4.53
CA TYR A 115 1.75 3.30 -4.18
C TYR A 115 0.96 3.22 -2.87
N HIS A 116 0.15 2.16 -2.71
CA HIS A 116 -0.66 1.93 -1.51
C HIS A 116 0.20 1.74 -0.26
N TRP A 117 1.24 0.90 -0.34
CA TRP A 117 2.22 0.76 0.74
C TRP A 117 2.84 2.10 1.13
N GLY A 118 3.19 2.93 0.15
CA GLY A 118 3.84 4.22 0.40
C GLY A 118 2.96 5.21 1.17
N ILE A 119 1.70 5.37 0.76
CA ILE A 119 0.76 6.33 1.38
C ILE A 119 0.25 5.87 2.75
N ASP A 120 0.17 4.56 2.97
CA ASP A 120 -0.19 4.01 4.29
C ASP A 120 0.91 4.22 5.31
N ASN A 121 2.17 4.14 4.87
CA ASN A 121 3.32 4.12 5.78
C ASN A 121 4.00 5.45 5.98
N TYR A 122 3.93 6.38 5.02
CA TYR A 122 4.75 7.59 5.04
C TYR A 122 3.94 8.87 4.86
N GLY A 123 4.46 9.96 5.44
CA GLY A 123 3.83 11.26 5.37
C GLY A 123 2.55 11.39 6.21
N ASN A 124 1.84 12.49 5.98
CA ASN A 124 0.60 12.86 6.66
C ASN A 124 -0.19 13.86 5.80
N ALA A 125 -1.32 14.36 6.31
CA ALA A 125 -2.17 15.33 5.62
C ALA A 125 -1.44 16.63 5.16
N SER A 126 -0.32 16.99 5.79
CA SER A 126 0.49 18.15 5.42
C SER A 126 1.59 17.86 4.40
N THR A 127 1.74 16.60 3.95
CA THR A 127 2.72 16.24 2.93
C THR A 127 2.42 16.99 1.62
N PRO A 128 3.40 17.71 1.03
CA PRO A 128 3.19 18.41 -0.23
C PRO A 128 2.74 17.44 -1.33
N VAL A 129 1.77 17.87 -2.14
CA VAL A 129 1.18 17.12 -3.27
C VAL A 129 0.36 15.89 -2.86
N PHE A 130 0.86 15.04 -1.95
CA PHE A 130 0.26 13.75 -1.58
C PHE A 130 -0.57 13.79 -0.30
N GLY A 131 -0.54 14.87 0.48
CA GLY A 131 -1.14 14.91 1.81
C GLY A 131 -2.63 14.57 1.84
N SER A 132 -3.41 15.07 0.89
CA SER A 132 -4.84 14.73 0.79
C SER A 132 -5.11 13.27 0.43
N GLN A 133 -4.20 12.62 -0.29
CA GLN A 133 -4.31 11.21 -0.66
C GLN A 133 -3.93 10.33 0.52
N ILE A 134 -2.85 10.69 1.21
CA ILE A 134 -2.39 10.04 2.45
C ILE A 134 -3.50 10.08 3.51
N ASP A 135 -4.10 11.25 3.74
CA ASP A 135 -5.20 11.42 4.68
C ASP A 135 -6.43 10.59 4.28
N ALA A 136 -6.79 10.55 2.99
CA ALA A 136 -7.92 9.78 2.50
C ALA A 136 -7.71 8.26 2.63
N PHE A 137 -6.52 7.74 2.33
CA PHE A 137 -6.22 6.31 2.45
C PHE A 137 -6.12 5.87 3.92
N GLN A 138 -5.49 6.66 4.78
CA GLN A 138 -5.44 6.36 6.22
C GLN A 138 -6.83 6.43 6.85
N GLY A 139 -7.61 7.46 6.51
CA GLY A 139 -9.00 7.58 6.98
C GLY A 139 -9.89 6.44 6.49
N HIS A 140 -9.57 5.83 5.34
CA HIS A 140 -10.30 4.68 4.80
C HIS A 140 -10.15 3.42 5.65
N HIS A 141 -9.01 3.18 6.31
CA HIS A 141 -8.87 2.02 7.20
C HIS A 141 -9.77 2.13 8.42
N LYS A 142 -10.00 3.35 8.89
CA LYS A 142 -10.97 3.62 9.95
C LYS A 142 -12.42 3.52 9.48
N TRP A 143 -12.70 4.04 8.27
CA TRP A 143 -14.04 4.16 7.72
C TRP A 143 -14.23 3.43 6.35
N PRO A 144 -13.97 2.10 6.24
CA PRO A 144 -13.82 1.42 4.94
C PRO A 144 -15.07 1.43 4.04
N TRP A 145 -16.28 1.48 4.61
CA TRP A 145 -17.52 1.48 3.83
C TRP A 145 -17.71 2.76 3.02
N THR A 146 -17.04 3.86 3.40
CA THR A 146 -17.18 5.14 2.71
C THR A 146 -16.78 5.05 1.23
N ILE A 147 -15.78 4.23 0.89
CA ILE A 147 -15.37 4.00 -0.50
C ILE A 147 -16.51 3.40 -1.35
N THR A 148 -17.39 2.59 -0.74
CA THR A 148 -18.52 1.95 -1.42
C THR A 148 -19.71 2.91 -1.64
N LYS A 149 -19.77 4.00 -0.87
CA LYS A 149 -20.81 5.03 -0.97
C LYS A 149 -20.39 6.19 -1.89
N ARG A 150 -19.08 6.36 -2.11
CA ARG A 150 -18.53 7.39 -3.01
C ARG A 150 -18.98 7.11 -4.44
N GLN A 151 -19.58 8.10 -5.09
CA GLN A 151 -20.02 7.96 -6.47
C GLN A 151 -18.83 7.78 -7.42
N PHE A 152 -19.03 6.97 -8.46
CA PHE A 152 -18.02 6.58 -9.45
C PHE A 152 -17.09 7.71 -9.87
N ALA A 153 -17.60 8.84 -10.41
CA ALA A 153 -16.71 9.88 -10.89
C ALA A 153 -15.91 10.57 -9.77
N ASN A 154 -16.50 10.74 -8.58
CA ASN A 154 -15.76 11.22 -7.41
C ASN A 154 -14.63 10.24 -7.04
N ASN A 155 -14.86 8.93 -7.12
CA ASN A 155 -13.83 7.94 -6.79
C ASN A 155 -12.66 7.90 -7.80
N LEU A 156 -12.91 8.15 -9.09
CA LEU A 156 -11.86 8.03 -10.14
C LEU A 156 -11.21 9.34 -10.60
N HIS A 157 -11.85 10.50 -10.43
CA HIS A 157 -11.44 11.74 -11.13
C HIS A 157 -9.97 12.13 -10.93
N SER A 158 -9.41 11.92 -9.73
CA SER A 158 -8.02 12.27 -9.43
C SER A 158 -7.04 11.43 -10.24
N LEU A 159 -7.29 10.12 -10.35
CA LEU A 159 -6.50 9.22 -11.19
C LEU A 159 -6.74 9.51 -12.67
N ALA A 160 -7.99 9.74 -13.08
CA ALA A 160 -8.32 10.08 -14.46
C ALA A 160 -7.59 11.36 -14.94
N ARG A 161 -7.44 12.36 -14.06
CA ARG A 161 -6.63 13.56 -14.32
C ARG A 161 -5.15 13.23 -14.48
N VAL A 162 -4.58 12.42 -13.58
CA VAL A 162 -3.16 11.98 -13.69
C VAL A 162 -2.94 11.23 -15.00
N ILE A 163 -3.82 10.28 -15.34
CA ILE A 163 -3.76 9.51 -16.58
C ILE A 163 -3.88 10.43 -17.79
N THR A 164 -4.81 11.39 -17.78
CA THR A 164 -4.92 12.38 -18.86
C THR A 164 -3.59 13.10 -19.09
N TYR A 165 -2.96 13.64 -18.04
CA TYR A 165 -1.72 14.41 -18.20
C TYR A 165 -0.51 13.56 -18.57
N THR A 166 -0.46 12.30 -18.14
CA THR A 166 0.69 11.43 -18.36
C THR A 166 0.60 10.62 -19.64
N VAL A 167 -0.60 10.16 -20.01
CA VAL A 167 -0.81 9.26 -21.16
C VAL A 167 -1.11 10.02 -22.44
N LEU A 168 -1.80 11.16 -22.40
CA LEU A 168 -2.11 11.92 -23.62
C LEU A 168 -0.85 12.28 -24.44
N PRO A 169 0.27 12.75 -23.84
CA PRO A 169 1.50 12.96 -24.61
C PRO A 169 2.07 11.67 -25.21
N ILE A 170 1.93 10.53 -24.53
CA ILE A 170 2.38 9.22 -25.00
C ILE A 170 1.54 8.80 -26.21
N ASP A 171 0.22 8.94 -26.14
CA ASP A 171 -0.67 8.67 -27.27
C ASP A 171 -0.28 9.50 -28.49
N LEU A 172 -0.04 10.81 -28.30
CA LEU A 172 0.32 11.69 -29.41
C LEU A 172 1.65 11.29 -30.07
N ILE A 173 2.64 10.85 -29.29
CA ILE A 173 3.99 10.54 -29.78
C ILE A 173 4.09 9.12 -30.36
N PHE A 174 3.43 8.15 -29.75
CA PHE A 174 3.65 6.71 -30.01
C PHE A 174 2.40 5.99 -30.58
N HIS A 175 1.40 6.73 -31.08
CA HIS A 175 0.15 6.14 -31.60
C HIS A 175 0.35 5.07 -32.67
N ASP A 176 1.46 5.11 -33.41
CA ASP A 176 1.82 4.15 -34.45
C ASP A 176 2.58 2.91 -33.91
N GLN A 177 2.82 2.82 -32.60
CA GLN A 177 3.51 1.72 -31.94
C GLN A 177 2.53 0.81 -31.19
N PRO A 178 1.90 -0.19 -31.85
CA PRO A 178 0.79 -0.94 -31.25
C PRO A 178 1.18 -1.73 -30.00
N VAL A 179 2.42 -2.23 -29.93
CA VAL A 179 2.94 -2.95 -28.76
C VAL A 179 3.04 -2.01 -27.55
N VAL A 180 3.58 -0.80 -27.73
CA VAL A 180 3.67 0.22 -26.67
C VAL A 180 2.26 0.62 -26.23
N MET A 181 1.38 0.88 -27.20
CA MET A 181 0.00 1.28 -26.94
C MET A 181 -0.83 0.21 -26.23
N GLY A 182 -0.55 -1.08 -26.47
CA GLY A 182 -1.17 -2.18 -25.74
C GLY A 182 -0.82 -2.17 -24.25
N PHE A 183 0.47 -1.99 -23.93
CA PHE A 183 0.93 -1.82 -22.55
C PHE A 183 0.34 -0.56 -21.91
N VAL A 184 0.45 0.59 -22.58
CA VAL A 184 0.02 1.89 -22.06
C VAL A 184 -1.48 1.89 -21.80
N GLY A 185 -2.29 1.43 -22.76
CA GLY A 185 -3.74 1.35 -22.62
C GLY A 185 -4.18 0.45 -21.47
N MET A 186 -3.60 -0.76 -21.38
CA MET A 186 -3.97 -1.68 -20.30
C MET A 186 -3.50 -1.19 -18.92
N ALA A 187 -2.23 -0.75 -18.81
CA ALA A 187 -1.67 -0.28 -17.55
C ALA A 187 -2.42 0.96 -17.03
N SER A 188 -2.61 1.97 -17.89
CA SER A 188 -3.30 3.20 -17.51
C SER A 188 -4.78 2.98 -17.21
N GLY A 189 -5.45 2.10 -17.96
CA GLY A 189 -6.82 1.67 -17.66
C GLY A 189 -6.91 1.03 -16.27
N CYS A 190 -6.08 0.03 -15.99
CA CYS A 190 -6.09 -0.65 -14.69
C CYS A 190 -5.76 0.31 -13.54
N ILE A 191 -4.76 1.19 -13.69
CA ILE A 191 -4.44 2.21 -12.69
C ILE A 191 -5.62 3.15 -12.47
N MET A 192 -6.23 3.68 -13.53
CA MET A 192 -7.36 4.62 -13.42
C MET A 192 -8.53 4.02 -12.66
N PHE A 193 -8.87 2.76 -12.96
CA PHE A 193 -10.01 2.06 -12.38
C PHE A 193 -9.70 1.32 -11.07
N SER A 194 -8.44 1.31 -10.61
CA SER A 194 -8.01 0.64 -9.37
C SER A 194 -8.85 1.00 -8.14
N GLN A 195 -9.23 2.28 -7.98
CA GLN A 195 -10.09 2.71 -6.86
C GLN A 195 -11.50 2.13 -6.94
N GLN A 196 -12.01 1.82 -8.15
CA GLN A 196 -13.29 1.16 -8.31
C GLN A 196 -13.18 -0.34 -8.02
N PHE A 197 -12.07 -0.98 -8.39
CA PHE A 197 -11.79 -2.37 -8.06
C PHE A 197 -11.66 -2.55 -6.54
N HIS A 198 -10.92 -1.65 -5.90
CA HIS A 198 -10.84 -1.52 -4.44
C HIS A 198 -12.22 -1.34 -3.81
N ALA A 199 -13.06 -0.43 -4.33
CA ALA A 199 -14.41 -0.25 -3.81
C ALA A 199 -15.27 -1.52 -3.90
N TRP A 200 -15.14 -2.28 -4.98
CA TRP A 200 -15.83 -3.57 -5.11
C TRP A 200 -15.29 -4.63 -4.15
N ALA A 201 -14.01 -4.59 -3.77
CA ALA A 201 -13.45 -5.49 -2.76
C ALA A 201 -14.05 -5.27 -1.37
N HIS A 202 -14.59 -4.08 -1.07
CA HIS A 202 -15.36 -3.82 0.16
C HIS A 202 -16.83 -4.26 0.06
N GLY A 203 -17.34 -4.53 -1.16
CA GLY A 203 -18.73 -4.90 -1.40
C GLY A 203 -19.06 -6.34 -1.04
N THR A 204 -20.27 -6.60 -0.53
CA THR A 204 -20.79 -7.97 -0.42
C THR A 204 -21.19 -8.49 -1.79
N LYS A 205 -20.97 -9.79 -2.07
CA LYS A 205 -21.34 -10.42 -3.36
C LYS A 205 -22.78 -10.12 -3.80
N SER A 206 -23.73 -10.07 -2.86
CA SER A 206 -25.15 -9.76 -3.12
C SER A 206 -25.42 -8.34 -3.63
N LYS A 207 -24.51 -7.39 -3.42
CA LYS A 207 -24.64 -5.98 -3.81
C LYS A 207 -23.85 -5.64 -5.08
N LEU A 208 -23.06 -6.59 -5.60
CA LEU A 208 -22.22 -6.38 -6.78
C LEU A 208 -22.87 -7.00 -8.02
N PRO A 209 -22.65 -6.41 -9.21
CA PRO A 209 -23.02 -7.04 -10.47
C PRO A 209 -22.36 -8.41 -10.62
N LEU A 210 -23.06 -9.37 -11.24
CA LEU A 210 -22.55 -10.73 -11.42
C LEU A 210 -21.17 -10.76 -12.10
N VAL A 211 -20.96 -9.90 -13.10
CA VAL A 211 -19.67 -9.81 -13.80
C VAL A 211 -18.52 -9.44 -12.85
N VAL A 212 -18.73 -8.53 -11.91
CA VAL A 212 -17.71 -8.13 -10.93
C VAL A 212 -17.39 -9.29 -10.00
N VAL A 213 -18.42 -9.99 -9.50
CA VAL A 213 -18.25 -11.16 -8.63
C VAL A 213 -17.45 -12.25 -9.35
N THR A 214 -17.80 -12.56 -10.60
CA THR A 214 -17.07 -13.55 -11.40
C THR A 214 -15.61 -13.15 -11.58
N LEU A 215 -15.33 -11.88 -11.93
CA LEU A 215 -13.97 -11.40 -12.11
C LEU A 215 -13.14 -11.45 -10.81
N GLN A 216 -13.75 -11.20 -9.66
CA GLN A 216 -13.11 -11.38 -8.35
C GLN A 216 -12.85 -12.86 -8.03
N ASP A 217 -13.82 -13.74 -8.32
CA ASP A 217 -13.71 -15.17 -8.02
C ASP A 217 -12.66 -15.88 -8.88
N VAL A 218 -12.40 -15.41 -10.11
CA VAL A 218 -11.35 -15.94 -10.99
C VAL A 218 -10.00 -15.21 -10.86
N GLY A 219 -9.90 -14.20 -9.99
CA GLY A 219 -8.64 -13.48 -9.71
C GLY A 219 -8.23 -12.44 -10.76
N ILE A 220 -9.16 -11.97 -11.60
CA ILE A 220 -8.91 -10.84 -12.51
C ILE A 220 -9.04 -9.50 -11.76
N LEU A 221 -9.92 -9.44 -10.76
CA LEU A 221 -10.07 -8.29 -9.86
C LEU A 221 -9.77 -8.71 -8.42
N VAL A 222 -9.27 -7.78 -7.64
CA VAL A 222 -8.94 -8.03 -6.22
C VAL A 222 -10.19 -8.51 -5.48
N SER A 223 -10.06 -9.64 -4.79
CA SER A 223 -11.16 -10.25 -4.05
C SER A 223 -11.41 -9.54 -2.71
N ARG A 224 -12.65 -9.63 -2.22
CA ARG A 224 -12.99 -9.17 -0.87
C ARG A 224 -12.14 -9.83 0.21
N SER A 225 -11.83 -11.12 0.09
CA SER A 225 -11.05 -11.83 1.11
C SER A 225 -9.59 -11.37 1.16
N GLN A 226 -8.95 -11.14 0.01
CA GLN A 226 -7.58 -10.61 -0.05
C GLN A 226 -7.52 -9.20 0.54
N HIS A 227 -8.42 -8.32 0.11
CA HIS A 227 -8.39 -6.95 0.61
C HIS A 227 -8.82 -6.85 2.09
N ALA A 228 -9.75 -7.68 2.56
CA ALA A 228 -10.08 -7.74 3.99
C ALA A 228 -8.92 -8.25 4.86
N ALA A 229 -7.94 -8.96 4.30
CA ALA A 229 -6.73 -9.34 5.04
C ALA A 229 -5.79 -8.14 5.27
N HIS A 230 -5.76 -7.20 4.32
CA HIS A 230 -5.01 -5.94 4.45
C HIS A 230 -5.55 -5.06 5.59
N HIS A 231 -6.87 -4.99 5.76
CA HIS A 231 -7.54 -4.23 6.84
C HIS A 231 -7.45 -4.90 8.23
N ARG A 232 -6.52 -5.85 8.42
CA ARG A 232 -6.33 -6.52 9.70
C ARG A 232 -4.91 -6.34 10.20
N PRO A 233 -4.70 -6.31 11.53
CA PRO A 233 -3.37 -6.31 12.10
C PRO A 233 -2.51 -7.45 11.51
N PRO A 234 -1.24 -7.17 11.16
CA PRO A 234 -0.49 -5.96 11.47
C PRO A 234 -0.50 -4.88 10.36
N TYR A 235 -1.48 -4.87 9.43
CA TYR A 235 -1.65 -3.86 8.37
C TYR A 235 -0.45 -3.71 7.42
N ASN A 236 0.27 -4.81 7.18
CA ASN A 236 1.54 -4.81 6.43
C ASN A 236 1.53 -5.73 5.20
N ASN A 237 0.35 -6.12 4.70
CA ASN A 237 0.20 -7.12 3.64
C ASN A 237 -0.89 -6.71 2.63
N ASN A 238 -0.98 -7.45 1.52
CA ASN A 238 -2.07 -7.35 0.53
C ASN A 238 -2.32 -5.92 -0.04
N TYR A 239 -1.25 -5.17 -0.32
CA TYR A 239 -1.36 -3.79 -0.79
C TYR A 239 -1.89 -3.61 -2.23
N CYS A 240 -1.75 -4.61 -3.12
CA CYS A 240 -2.17 -4.48 -4.52
C CYS A 240 -3.70 -4.57 -4.64
N ILE A 241 -4.29 -3.62 -5.37
CA ILE A 241 -5.75 -3.39 -5.43
C ILE A 241 -6.34 -3.50 -6.84
N VAL A 242 -5.56 -3.91 -7.85
CA VAL A 242 -6.12 -4.18 -9.19
C VAL A 242 -6.69 -5.59 -9.21
N SER A 243 -5.82 -6.59 -9.12
CA SER A 243 -6.14 -8.01 -9.06
C SER A 243 -5.62 -8.68 -7.78
N GLY A 244 -4.58 -8.12 -7.17
CA GLY A 244 -3.90 -8.73 -6.06
C GLY A 244 -2.98 -9.89 -6.47
N VAL A 245 -2.67 -10.04 -7.77
CA VAL A 245 -1.82 -11.14 -8.26
C VAL A 245 -0.42 -11.10 -7.66
N TRP A 246 0.10 -9.90 -7.35
CA TRP A 246 1.41 -9.75 -6.71
C TRP A 246 1.41 -9.96 -5.20
N ASN A 247 0.25 -9.85 -4.52
CA ASN A 247 0.20 -9.81 -3.06
C ASN A 247 0.87 -11.02 -2.42
N LYS A 248 0.51 -12.23 -2.84
CA LYS A 248 1.11 -13.46 -2.30
C LYS A 248 2.64 -13.46 -2.42
N PHE A 249 3.16 -13.11 -3.59
CA PHE A 249 4.60 -13.09 -3.83
C PHE A 249 5.30 -12.03 -2.96
N LEU A 250 4.76 -10.81 -2.94
CA LEU A 250 5.34 -9.69 -2.18
C LEU A 250 5.33 -9.96 -0.67
N ASP A 251 4.24 -10.51 -0.15
CA ASP A 251 4.04 -10.84 1.26
C ASP A 251 4.94 -12.01 1.70
N GLU A 252 5.01 -13.10 0.92
CA GLU A 252 5.87 -14.26 1.24
C GLU A 252 7.36 -13.89 1.27
N HIS A 253 7.78 -12.96 0.42
CA HIS A 253 9.17 -12.49 0.33
C HIS A 253 9.46 -11.24 1.18
N LYS A 254 8.46 -10.74 1.92
CA LYS A 254 8.57 -9.54 2.77
C LYS A 254 9.19 -8.34 2.05
N VAL A 255 8.76 -8.13 0.80
CA VAL A 255 9.37 -7.12 -0.09
C VAL A 255 9.17 -5.72 0.50
N PHE A 256 7.98 -5.43 1.01
CA PHE A 256 7.67 -4.12 1.59
C PHE A 256 8.39 -3.90 2.92
N GLU A 257 8.50 -4.91 3.78
CA GLU A 257 9.28 -4.80 5.01
C GLU A 257 10.77 -4.60 4.71
N ALA A 258 11.31 -5.25 3.68
CA ALA A 258 12.67 -4.98 3.23
C ALA A 258 12.85 -3.53 2.75
N LEU A 259 11.88 -2.99 1.99
CA LEU A 259 11.88 -1.59 1.57
C LEU A 259 11.77 -0.62 2.74
N GLU A 260 10.96 -0.94 3.75
CA GLU A 260 10.87 -0.19 5.01
C GLU A 260 12.21 -0.11 5.73
N MET A 261 12.93 -1.23 5.84
CA MET A 261 14.28 -1.24 6.42
C MET A 261 15.24 -0.34 5.63
N VAL A 262 15.16 -0.35 4.29
CA VAL A 262 15.98 0.53 3.43
C VAL A 262 15.65 2.00 3.68
N VAL A 263 14.37 2.37 3.70
CA VAL A 263 13.91 3.74 3.98
C VAL A 263 14.38 4.19 5.36
N PHE A 264 14.22 3.35 6.38
CA PHE A 264 14.66 3.64 7.74
C PHE A 264 16.17 3.85 7.83
N PHE A 265 16.98 2.93 7.29
CA PHE A 265 18.45 3.05 7.39
C PHE A 265 19.04 4.17 6.52
N LYS A 266 18.38 4.54 5.41
CA LYS A 266 18.86 5.62 4.52
C LYS A 266 18.36 7.00 4.93
N LEU A 267 17.13 7.10 5.41
CA LEU A 267 16.45 8.39 5.64
C LEU A 267 16.08 8.63 7.11
N GLY A 268 16.17 7.62 7.97
CA GLY A 268 15.75 7.71 9.38
C GLY A 268 14.24 7.78 9.57
N ILE A 269 13.45 7.50 8.52
CA ILE A 269 11.99 7.58 8.54
C ILE A 269 11.44 6.20 8.87
N ARG A 270 10.67 6.10 9.95
CA ARG A 270 10.00 4.87 10.35
C ARG A 270 8.65 4.74 9.62
N PRO A 271 8.30 3.57 9.07
CA PRO A 271 6.97 3.34 8.54
C PRO A 271 5.96 3.19 9.67
N ARG A 272 4.70 3.50 9.37
CA ARG A 272 3.61 3.39 10.34
C ARG A 272 3.22 1.94 10.66
N SER A 273 3.45 1.00 9.73
CA SER A 273 3.24 -0.44 9.92
C SER A 273 4.01 -1.04 11.11
N TRP A 274 5.04 -0.35 11.61
CA TRP A 274 5.84 -0.79 12.76
C TRP A 274 5.28 -0.33 14.10
N ASP A 275 4.28 0.55 14.10
CA ASP A 275 3.64 1.02 15.32
C ASP A 275 2.55 0.01 15.75
N GLU A 276 2.28 -0.06 17.05
CA GLU A 276 1.21 -0.92 17.55
C GLU A 276 -0.13 -0.46 16.96
N PRO A 277 -1.02 -1.40 16.56
CA PRO A 277 -2.36 -1.08 16.09
C PRO A 277 -3.06 -0.12 17.06
N ASN A 278 -3.37 1.09 16.59
CA ASN A 278 -4.08 2.09 17.36
C ASN A 278 -5.50 2.29 16.82
N PHE A 279 -6.34 3.01 17.56
CA PHE A 279 -7.75 3.24 17.20
C PHE A 279 -7.98 3.95 15.86
N ASP A 280 -6.95 4.54 15.25
CA ASP A 280 -7.07 5.18 13.94
C ASP A 280 -7.00 4.20 12.76
N TRP A 281 -6.56 2.96 13.01
CA TRP A 281 -6.50 1.88 12.00
C TRP A 281 -7.62 0.86 12.17
N THR A 282 -8.25 0.82 13.33
CA THR A 282 -9.32 -0.11 13.62
C THR A 282 -10.58 0.30 12.87
N GLU A 283 -11.08 -0.60 12.02
CA GLU A 283 -12.35 -0.43 11.32
C GLU A 283 -13.48 -0.15 12.34
N VAL A 284 -14.21 0.93 12.11
CA VAL A 284 -15.47 1.20 12.80
C VAL A 284 -16.61 0.62 11.96
N SER A 285 -17.74 0.19 12.53
CA SER A 285 -18.88 -0.23 11.70
C SER A 285 -19.76 0.97 11.32
N GLU A 286 -20.47 0.90 10.20
CA GLU A 286 -21.47 1.93 9.79
C GLU A 286 -22.49 2.19 10.92
N ASP A 287 -22.81 1.17 11.71
CA ASP A 287 -23.80 1.20 12.80
C ASP A 287 -23.19 1.45 14.20
N SER A 288 -21.89 1.75 14.30
CA SER A 288 -21.24 1.96 15.60
C SER A 288 -21.81 3.21 16.30
N PRO A 289 -22.27 3.11 17.56
CA PRO A 289 -22.80 4.27 18.28
C PRO A 289 -21.70 5.31 18.50
N THR A 290 -22.05 6.59 18.30
CA THR A 290 -21.15 7.72 18.53
C THR A 290 -20.72 7.74 20.00
N THR A 291 -19.53 7.24 20.31
CA THR A 291 -18.95 7.36 21.64
C THR A 291 -18.47 8.80 21.83
N TYR A 292 -19.30 9.62 22.48
CA TYR A 292 -18.86 10.88 23.06
C TYR A 292 -17.95 10.54 24.25
N PHE A 293 -16.64 10.67 24.08
CA PHE A 293 -15.75 10.76 25.24
C PHE A 293 -15.80 12.21 25.73
N SER A 294 -16.46 12.39 26.88
CA SER A 294 -16.53 13.63 27.66
C SER A 294 -15.18 14.03 28.23
#